data_AF-A0A8H3FAQ2-F1
#
_entry.id   AF-A0A8H3FAQ2-F1
#
_cell.length_a   1.000
_cell.length_b   1.000
_cell.length_c   1.000
_cell.angle_alpha   90.00
_cell.angle_beta   90.00
_cell.angle_gamma   90.00
#
_symmetry.space_group_name_H-M   'P 1'
#
loop_
_entity.id
_entity.type
_entity.pdbx_description
1 polymer ?
#
loop_
_entity_poly.entity_id
_entity_poly.type
_entity_poly.pdbx_seq_one_letter_code
_entity_poly.pdbx_strand_id
1 'polypeptide(L)'
;MLYVRKLLLRYLTLPRPDSLRNLWIEPTHDSRSRRYHLYDYLAHPWYIKPTLRRRWGPGAWITRLLGYKVPGDDGDKYHPDGYTIAEIGPRELSGKGLEEMSKTRLRLTSADFGGCPFSPF
;
A
#
# COMPACT_ATOMS: atom_id res chain seq x y z
N MET A 1 -21.32 28.28 11.23
CA MET A 1 -21.26 26.80 11.21
C MET A 1 -19.83 26.21 11.25
N LEU A 2 -18.86 26.69 10.46
CA LEU A 2 -17.49 26.13 10.42
C LEU A 2 -16.72 26.20 11.76
N TYR A 3 -16.89 27.28 12.53
CA TYR A 3 -16.20 27.46 13.82
C TYR A 3 -16.66 26.45 14.88
N VAL A 4 -17.97 26.19 14.94
CA VAL A 4 -18.56 25.18 15.83
C VAL A 4 -18.01 23.80 15.47
N ARG A 5 -18.02 23.41 14.19
CA ARG A 5 -17.43 22.15 13.73
C ARG A 5 -15.95 22.02 14.13
N LYS A 6 -15.15 23.08 13.99
CA LYS A 6 -13.74 23.08 14.40
C LYS A 6 -13.58 22.83 15.91
N LEU A 7 -14.39 23.49 16.74
CA LEU A 7 -14.36 23.28 18.19
C LEU A 7 -14.79 21.85 18.56
N LEU A 8 -15.87 21.34 17.96
CA LEU A 8 -16.33 19.98 18.20
C LEU A 8 -15.27 18.94 17.80
N LEU A 9 -14.66 19.06 16.62
CA LEU A 9 -13.62 18.13 16.15
C LEU A 9 -12.28 18.30 16.88
N ARG A 10 -12.04 19.39 17.60
CA ARG A 10 -10.80 19.56 18.37
C ARG A 10 -10.93 19.01 19.79
N TYR A 11 -12.11 19.15 20.41
CA TYR A 11 -12.29 18.88 21.83
C TYR A 11 -13.21 17.70 22.16
N LEU A 12 -14.11 17.31 21.25
CA LEU A 12 -15.06 16.22 21.49
C LEU A 12 -14.74 14.94 20.72
N THR A 13 -13.89 15.01 19.68
CA THR A 13 -13.41 13.80 19.03
C THR A 13 -12.08 13.37 19.64
N LEU A 14 -12.02 12.12 20.09
CA LEU A 14 -10.78 11.52 20.55
C LEU A 14 -9.74 11.53 19.41
N PRO A 15 -8.43 11.60 19.74
CA PRO A 15 -7.39 11.34 18.76
C PRO A 15 -7.64 9.99 18.10
N ARG A 16 -7.46 9.91 16.77
CA ARG A 16 -7.73 8.69 16.01
C ARG A 16 -6.87 7.56 16.57
N PRO A 17 -7.45 6.47 17.11
CA PRO A 17 -6.66 5.35 17.60
C PRO A 17 -6.04 4.60 16.43
N ASP A 18 -4.83 4.09 16.62
CA ASP A 18 -4.09 3.35 15.59
C ASP A 18 -4.81 2.07 15.12
N SER A 19 -5.65 1.48 15.98
CA SER A 19 -6.49 0.32 15.64
C SER A 19 -7.54 0.61 14.58
N LEU A 20 -7.97 1.87 14.43
CA LEU A 20 -8.92 2.31 13.41
C LEU A 20 -8.21 2.89 12.17
N ARG A 21 -6.90 2.69 12.07
CA ARG A 21 -6.14 3.10 10.89
C ARG A 21 -6.50 2.16 9.74
N ASN A 22 -7.00 2.73 8.65
CA ASN A 22 -7.20 1.96 7.43
C ASN A 22 -5.84 1.73 6.77
N LEU A 23 -5.42 0.48 6.66
CA LEU A 23 -4.14 0.09 6.08
C LEU A 23 -4.38 -0.51 4.71
N TRP A 24 -3.78 0.10 3.69
CA TRP A 24 -3.79 -0.46 2.33
C TRP A 24 -2.57 -1.34 2.06
N ILE A 25 -1.43 -0.97 2.66
CA ILE A 25 -0.15 -1.67 2.53
C ILE A 25 0.20 -2.24 3.88
N GLU A 26 0.71 -3.48 3.89
CA GLU A 26 1.23 -4.09 5.10
C GLU A 26 2.41 -3.28 5.66
N PRO A 27 2.40 -2.89 6.94
CA PRO A 27 3.42 -2.01 7.50
C PRO A 27 4.82 -2.65 7.53
N THR A 28 4.88 -3.98 7.50
CA THR A 28 6.12 -4.75 7.51
C THR A 28 6.20 -5.60 6.25
N HIS A 29 7.40 -5.71 5.67
CA HIS A 29 7.65 -6.63 4.57
C HIS A 29 7.64 -8.08 5.06
N ASP A 30 7.30 -9.01 4.16
CA ASP A 30 7.38 -10.43 4.46
C ASP A 30 8.83 -10.83 4.75
N SER A 31 9.05 -11.57 5.84
CA SER A 31 10.41 -11.89 6.33
C SER A 31 11.20 -12.76 5.36
N ARG A 32 10.52 -13.56 4.53
CA ARG A 32 11.15 -14.48 3.57
C ARG A 32 11.47 -13.78 2.25
N SER A 33 10.51 -13.06 1.67
CA SER A 33 10.68 -12.45 0.34
C SER A 33 11.20 -11.01 0.37
N ARG A 34 11.17 -10.34 1.54
CA ARG A 34 11.42 -8.89 1.69
C ARG A 34 10.54 -8.01 0.79
N ARG A 35 9.37 -8.53 0.39
CA ARG A 35 8.38 -7.82 -0.42
C ARG A 35 7.22 -7.32 0.44
N TYR A 36 6.58 -6.27 -0.03
CA TYR A 36 5.36 -5.72 0.58
C TYR A 36 4.13 -6.35 -0.05
N HIS A 37 3.07 -6.47 0.74
CA HIS A 37 1.77 -6.94 0.28
C HIS A 37 0.70 -5.87 0.50
N LEU A 38 -0.35 -5.94 -0.31
CA LEU A 38 -1.56 -5.16 -0.06
C LEU A 38 -2.51 -5.89 0.91
N TYR A 39 -3.20 -5.11 1.74
CA TYR A 39 -4.22 -5.64 2.64
C TYR A 39 -5.48 -6.05 1.89
N ASP A 40 -5.91 -5.23 0.93
CA ASP A 40 -7.18 -5.38 0.23
C ASP A 40 -7.10 -4.89 -1.23
N TYR A 41 -8.10 -5.23 -2.03
CA TYR A 41 -8.21 -4.90 -3.45
C TYR A 41 -9.66 -4.56 -3.83
N LEU A 42 -9.80 -3.65 -4.80
CA LEU A 42 -11.11 -3.23 -5.30
C LEU A 42 -11.60 -4.12 -6.45
N ALA A 43 -10.77 -4.33 -7.47
CA ALA A 43 -11.17 -5.06 -8.69
C ALA A 43 -10.42 -6.39 -8.86
N HIS A 44 -9.09 -6.36 -8.78
CA HIS A 44 -8.24 -7.53 -8.98
C HIS A 44 -7.21 -7.66 -7.86
N PRO A 45 -6.87 -8.88 -7.42
CA PRO A 45 -6.07 -9.12 -6.23
C PRO A 45 -4.56 -8.95 -6.45
N TRP A 46 -4.12 -7.79 -6.96
CA TRP A 46 -2.71 -7.48 -7.20
C TRP A 46 -1.91 -7.41 -5.91
N TYR A 47 -0.76 -8.08 -5.88
CA TYR A 47 0.21 -8.05 -4.79
C TYR A 47 -0.32 -8.54 -3.43
N ILE A 48 -1.35 -9.37 -3.44
CA ILE A 48 -2.00 -9.87 -2.23
C ILE A 48 -1.59 -11.30 -1.93
N LYS A 49 -1.13 -11.52 -0.69
CA LYS A 49 -0.76 -12.84 -0.19
C LYS A 49 -1.96 -13.80 -0.15
N PRO A 50 -1.89 -14.99 -0.79
CA PRO A 50 -2.96 -15.97 -0.80
C PRO A 50 -2.93 -16.80 0.48
N THR A 51 -3.53 -16.29 1.55
CA THR A 51 -3.70 -17.05 2.80
C THR A 51 -4.92 -17.98 2.73
N LEU A 52 -4.93 -19.07 3.51
CA LEU A 52 -6.04 -20.03 3.53
C LEU A 52 -7.39 -19.34 3.77
N ARG A 53 -7.44 -18.37 4.67
CA ARG A 53 -8.65 -17.59 4.97
C ARG A 53 -9.09 -16.71 3.79
N ARG A 54 -8.16 -16.05 3.09
CA ARG A 54 -8.47 -15.21 1.92
C ARG A 54 -8.92 -16.03 0.72
N ARG A 55 -8.49 -17.29 0.63
CA ARG A 55 -8.80 -18.18 -0.50
C ARG A 55 -10.03 -19.06 -0.29
N TRP A 56 -10.38 -19.38 0.96
CA TRP A 56 -11.45 -20.34 1.29
C TRP A 56 -12.47 -19.82 2.32
N GLY A 57 -12.31 -18.59 2.81
CA GLY A 57 -13.28 -17.98 3.73
C GLY A 57 -14.62 -17.65 3.06
N PRO A 58 -15.67 -17.34 3.85
CA PRO A 58 -17.00 -17.04 3.32
C PRO A 58 -17.01 -15.93 2.26
N GLY A 59 -16.22 -14.87 2.47
CA GLY A 59 -16.07 -13.79 1.49
C GLY A 59 -15.49 -14.28 0.16
N ALA A 60 -14.53 -15.21 0.18
CA ALA A 60 -13.93 -15.77 -1.03
C ALA A 60 -14.94 -16.56 -1.88
N TRP A 61 -15.86 -17.28 -1.22
CA TRP A 61 -16.95 -17.97 -1.91
C TRP A 61 -17.90 -16.99 -2.59
N ILE A 62 -18.28 -15.91 -1.90
CA ILE A 62 -19.13 -14.86 -2.49
C ILE A 62 -18.43 -14.19 -3.68
N THR A 63 -17.15 -13.84 -3.54
CA THR A 63 -16.34 -13.26 -4.63
C THR A 63 -16.33 -14.18 -5.86
N ARG A 64 -16.14 -15.49 -5.68
CA ARG A 64 -16.19 -16.47 -6.77
C ARG A 64 -17.59 -16.58 -7.39
N LEU A 65 -18.65 -16.59 -6.58
CA LEU A 65 -20.03 -16.63 -7.08
C LEU A 65 -20.39 -15.42 -7.95
N LEU A 66 -19.83 -14.25 -7.62
CA LEU A 66 -19.97 -13.03 -8.41
C LEU A 66 -19.05 -12.99 -9.65
N GLY A 67 -18.26 -14.04 -9.90
CA GLY A 67 -17.33 -14.13 -11.04
C GLY A 67 -16.02 -13.35 -10.86
N TYR A 68 -15.76 -12.82 -9.66
CA TYR A 68 -14.49 -12.15 -9.35
C TYR A 68 -13.39 -13.15 -9.00
N LYS A 69 -12.15 -12.69 -9.09
CA LYS A 69 -10.94 -13.48 -8.79
C LYS A 69 -10.53 -13.29 -7.34
N VAL A 70 -10.17 -14.38 -6.67
CA VAL A 70 -9.56 -14.33 -5.33
C VAL A 70 -8.04 -14.44 -5.40
N PRO A 71 -7.31 -13.97 -4.36
CA PRO A 71 -5.85 -14.05 -4.34
C PRO A 71 -5.34 -15.49 -4.55
N GLY A 72 -4.38 -15.63 -5.47
CA GLY A 72 -3.83 -16.93 -5.87
C GLY A 72 -4.62 -17.64 -6.98
N ASP A 73 -5.71 -17.05 -7.48
CA ASP A 73 -6.30 -17.47 -8.75
C ASP A 73 -5.45 -16.93 -9.93
N ASP A 74 -5.49 -17.62 -11.06
CA ASP A 74 -4.66 -17.33 -12.25
C ASP A 74 -3.13 -17.42 -12.02
N GLY A 75 -2.70 -18.20 -11.02
CA GLY A 75 -1.29 -18.45 -10.71
C GLY A 75 -0.56 -17.17 -10.30
N ASP A 76 0.56 -16.87 -10.97
CA ASP A 76 1.42 -15.72 -10.64
C ASP A 76 1.00 -14.42 -11.32
N LYS A 77 -0.13 -14.42 -12.05
CA LYS A 77 -0.58 -13.25 -12.82
C LYS A 77 -0.68 -11.99 -11.95
N TYR A 78 -1.23 -12.13 -10.75
CA TYR A 78 -1.46 -11.01 -9.83
C TYR A 78 -0.31 -10.80 -8.82
N HIS A 79 0.84 -11.45 -9.02
CA HIS A 79 2.01 -11.34 -8.14
C HIS A 79 1.70 -11.59 -6.66
N PRO A 80 1.22 -12.80 -6.29
CA PRO A 80 0.89 -13.15 -4.90
C PRO A 80 2.07 -13.01 -3.92
N ASP A 81 3.31 -13.08 -4.44
CA ASP A 81 4.56 -12.92 -3.67
C ASP A 81 4.84 -11.49 -3.21
N GLY A 82 3.98 -10.53 -3.58
CA GLY A 82 4.12 -9.13 -3.22
C GLY A 82 4.97 -8.33 -4.21
N TYR A 83 5.39 -7.14 -3.80
CA TYR A 83 6.15 -6.21 -4.64
C TYR A 83 7.27 -5.50 -3.88
N THR A 84 8.27 -5.07 -4.63
CA THR A 84 9.14 -3.96 -4.23
C THR A 84 8.70 -2.69 -4.97
N ILE A 85 9.06 -1.52 -4.45
CA ILE A 85 8.65 -0.23 -5.04
C ILE A 85 9.12 -0.11 -6.51
N ALA A 86 10.26 -0.70 -6.84
CA ALA A 86 10.82 -0.69 -8.19
C ALA A 86 10.11 -1.62 -9.18
N GLU A 87 9.44 -2.66 -8.69
CA GLU A 87 8.75 -3.67 -9.50
C GLU A 87 7.27 -3.34 -9.72
N ILE A 88 6.80 -2.21 -9.17
CA ILE A 88 5.38 -1.85 -9.23
C ILE A 88 5.00 -1.39 -10.65
N GLY A 89 3.87 -1.88 -11.16
CA GLY A 89 3.33 -1.49 -12.47
C GLY A 89 3.38 -2.60 -13.53
N PRO A 90 3.18 -2.24 -14.81
CA PRO A 90 3.19 -3.19 -15.92
C PRO A 90 4.51 -3.93 -16.04
N ARG A 91 4.48 -5.19 -16.48
CA ARG A 91 5.69 -6.04 -16.62
C ARG A 91 6.78 -5.39 -17.47
N GLU A 92 6.40 -4.64 -18.50
CA GLU A 92 7.34 -3.95 -19.39
C GLU A 92 8.08 -2.78 -18.73
N LEU A 93 7.53 -2.22 -17.66
CA LEU A 93 8.09 -1.09 -16.93
C LEU A 93 8.70 -1.48 -15.58
N SER A 94 8.42 -2.69 -15.10
CA SER A 94 8.97 -3.24 -13.86
C SER A 94 10.51 -3.18 -13.87
N GLY A 95 11.09 -2.51 -12.88
CA GLY A 95 12.54 -2.39 -12.70
C GLY A 95 13.24 -1.32 -13.55
N LYS A 96 12.51 -0.62 -14.43
CA LYS A 96 13.07 0.51 -15.21
C LYS A 96 13.14 1.79 -14.37
N GLY A 97 14.04 2.70 -14.74
CA GLY A 97 14.18 4.01 -14.09
C GLY A 97 14.93 4.03 -12.76
N LEU A 98 15.49 2.90 -12.32
CA LEU A 98 16.28 2.81 -11.08
C LEU A 98 17.52 3.72 -11.09
N GLU A 99 18.21 3.81 -12.23
CA GLU A 99 19.40 4.65 -12.37
C GLU A 99 19.04 6.14 -12.38
N GLU A 100 17.95 6.52 -13.04
CA GLU A 100 17.46 7.90 -13.06
C GLU A 100 16.96 8.32 -11.68
N MET A 101 16.27 7.42 -10.99
CA MET A 101 15.86 7.59 -9.60
C MET A 101 17.07 7.77 -8.68
N SER A 102 18.12 6.97 -8.83
CA SER A 102 19.32 7.07 -7.99
C SER A 102 20.08 8.38 -8.23
N LYS A 103 20.27 8.78 -9.51
CA LYS A 103 20.86 10.08 -9.87
C LYS A 103 20.03 11.24 -9.34
N THR A 104 18.70 11.17 -9.47
CA THR A 104 17.80 12.20 -8.94
C THR A 104 17.85 12.26 -7.42
N ARG A 105 17.87 11.11 -6.75
CA ARG A 105 18.01 11.04 -5.29
C ARG A 105 19.31 11.69 -4.83
N LEU A 106 20.44 11.36 -5.46
CA LEU A 106 21.74 11.95 -5.16
C LEU A 106 21.70 13.47 -5.32
N ARG A 107 21.16 13.96 -6.45
CA ARG A 107 20.98 15.39 -6.71
C ARG A 107 20.11 16.08 -5.66
N LEU A 108 19.01 15.45 -5.24
CA LEU A 108 18.11 16.00 -4.23
C LEU A 108 18.73 16.00 -2.82
N THR A 109 19.56 15.01 -2.50
CA THR A 109 20.25 14.93 -1.20
C THR A 109 21.48 15.83 -1.12
N SER A 110 22.12 16.15 -2.24
CA SER A 110 23.29 17.03 -2.29
C SER A 110 22.94 18.51 -2.52
N ALA A 111 21.76 18.79 -3.07
CA ALA A 111 21.29 20.15 -3.25
C ALA A 111 20.81 20.74 -1.92
N ASP A 112 21.36 21.89 -1.56
CA ASP A 112 20.92 22.65 -0.39
C ASP A 112 19.72 23.51 -0.76
N PHE A 113 18.51 23.00 -0.50
CA PHE A 113 17.25 23.69 -0.82
C PHE A 113 16.87 24.80 0.17
N GLY A 114 17.80 25.26 1.02
CA GLY A 114 17.54 26.35 1.97
C GLY A 114 16.68 25.95 3.17
N GLY A 115 16.75 24.67 3.58
CA GLY A 115 16.00 24.13 4.72
C GLY A 115 14.51 23.92 4.44
N CYS A 116 13.88 22.98 5.15
CA CYS A 116 12.43 22.81 5.08
C CYS A 116 11.77 23.91 5.92
N PRO A 117 10.87 24.75 5.36
CA PRO A 117 10.15 25.76 6.15
C PRO A 117 9.21 25.15 7.21
N PHE A 118 9.06 23.82 7.21
CA PHE A 118 8.25 23.04 8.15
C PHE A 118 9.06 21.99 8.93
N SER A 119 10.40 21.95 8.83
CA SER A 119 11.15 21.13 9.78
C SER A 119 10.98 21.74 11.16
N PRO A 120 10.60 20.96 12.19
CA PRO A 120 10.78 21.42 13.55
C PRO A 120 12.27 21.76 13.70
N PHE A 121 12.55 22.98 14.15
CA PHE A 121 13.91 23.48 14.40
C PHE A 121 14.76 22.45 15.16
#